data_AF-A0A6V7LP90-F1
#
_entry.id   AF-A0A6V7LP90-F1
#
_cell.length_a   1.000
_cell.length_b   1.000
_cell.length_c   1.000
_cell.angle_alpha   90.00
_cell.angle_beta   90.00
_cell.angle_gamma   90.00
#
_symmetry.space_group_name_H-M   'P 1'
#
loop_
_entity.id
_entity.type
_entity.pdbx_description
1 polymer ?
#
loop_
_entity_poly.entity_id
_entity_poly.type
_entity_poly.pdbx_seq_one_letter_code
_entity_poly.pdbx_strand_id
1 'polypeptide(L)' 'CIPPSALMLAIAYSGCERTGATVMLVLSIVIGGAIFVGHLTNQNDLAPNYAGILMGITNTPGTLSAFVLPALVGALNKDG' A
#
# COMPACT_ATOMS: atom_id res chain seq x y z
N CYS A 1 4.44 -0.05 10.82
CA CYS A 1 5.13 -0.47 9.57
C CYS A 1 5.79 -1.85 9.70
N ILE A 2 6.41 -2.20 10.84
CA ILE A 2 7.07 -3.50 11.04
C ILE A 2 6.22 -4.75 10.66
N PRO A 3 4.93 -4.87 11.05
CA PRO A 3 4.18 -6.09 10.77
C PRO A 3 3.99 -6.40 9.28
N PRO A 4 3.44 -5.52 8.42
CA PRO A 4 3.27 -5.84 7.00
C PRO A 4 4.61 -6.06 6.27
N SER A 5 5.68 -5.35 6.66
CA SER A 5 7.02 -5.54 6.07
C SER A 5 7.62 -6.92 6.39
N ALA A 6 7.40 -7.43 7.61
CA ALA A 6 7.86 -8.76 8.00
C ALA A 6 7.12 -9.87 7.23
N LEU A 7 5.80 -9.72 7.02
CA LEU A 7 5.04 -10.68 6.22
C LEU A 7 5.43 -10.62 4.74
N MET A 8 5.69 -9.44 4.17
CA MET A 8 6.21 -9.30 2.80
C MET A 8 7.57 -9.99 2.61
N LEU A 9 8.48 -9.87 3.58
CA LEU A 9 9.76 -10.59 3.56
C LEU A 9 9.53 -12.10 3.64
N ALA A 10 8.63 -12.58 4.50
CA ALA A 10 8.31 -14.00 4.60
C ALA A 10 7.75 -14.56 3.27
N ILE A 11 6.92 -13.79 2.55
CA ILE A 11 6.41 -14.15 1.22
C ILE A 11 7.55 -14.22 0.20
N ALA A 12 8.50 -13.29 0.23
CA ALA A 12 9.64 -13.26 -0.69
C ALA A 12 10.56 -14.49 -0.53
N TYR A 13 10.63 -15.08 0.66
CA TYR A 13 11.36 -16.33 0.92
C TYR A 13 10.50 -17.60 0.77
N SER A 14 9.18 -17.48 0.64
CA SER A 14 8.25 -18.61 0.48
C SER A 14 8.14 -18.99 -1.01
N GLY A 15 9.01 -19.90 -1.45
CA GLY A 15 8.98 -20.45 -2.80
C GLY A 15 7.80 -21.38 -3.08
N CYS A 16 7.43 -21.53 -4.37
CA CYS A 16 6.48 -22.45 -5.05
C CYS A 16 5.09 -22.73 -4.44
N GLU A 17 4.77 -22.32 -3.23
CA GLU A 17 3.48 -22.61 -2.58
C GLU A 17 2.50 -21.45 -2.75
N ARG A 18 1.81 -21.47 -3.89
CA ARG A 18 0.91 -20.39 -4.34
C ARG A 18 -0.16 -20.03 -3.31
N THR A 19 -0.71 -21.02 -2.62
CA THR A 19 -1.78 -20.83 -1.64
C THR A 19 -1.27 -20.13 -0.39
N GLY A 20 -0.11 -20.53 0.16
CA GLY A 20 0.49 -19.92 1.33
C GLY A 20 0.92 -18.47 1.09
N ALA A 21 1.57 -18.21 -0.05
CA ALA A 21 1.97 -16.86 -0.45
C ALA A 21 0.77 -15.91 -0.61
N THR A 22 -0.33 -16.38 -1.20
CA THR A 22 -1.54 -15.57 -1.38
C THR A 22 -2.18 -15.20 -0.04
N VAL A 23 -2.29 -16.14 0.90
CA VAL A 23 -2.87 -15.88 2.23
C VAL A 23 -2.02 -14.88 3.01
N MET A 24 -0.70 -15.05 3.04
CA MET A 24 0.20 -14.11 3.72
C MET A 24 0.17 -12.72 3.07
N LEU A 25 0.07 -12.64 1.74
CA LEU A 25 -0.08 -11.38 1.01
C LEU A 25 -1.35 -10.64 1.44
N VAL A 26 -2.49 -11.34 1.44
CA VAL A 26 -3.77 -10.78 1.87
C VAL A 26 -3.69 -10.28 3.31
N LEU A 27 -3.10 -11.06 4.23
CA LEU A 27 -2.91 -10.64 5.62
C LEU A 27 -2.03 -9.39 5.74
N SER A 28 -0.94 -9.31 4.96
CA SER A 28 -0.07 -8.13 4.93
C SER A 28 -0.83 -6.87 4.53
N ILE A 29 -1.65 -6.97 3.48
CA ILE A 29 -2.44 -5.85 2.95
C ILE A 29 -3.53 -5.46 3.95
N VAL A 30 -4.22 -6.43 4.56
CA VAL A 30 -5.27 -6.17 5.56
C VAL A 30 -4.71 -5.46 6.78
N ILE A 31 -3.56 -5.90 7.30
CA ILE A 31 -2.89 -5.24 8.44
C ILE A 31 -2.42 -3.83 8.05
N GLY A 32 -1.84 -3.67 6.85
CA GLY A 32 -1.45 -2.36 6.33
C GLY A 32 -2.64 -1.39 6.22
N GLY A 33 -3.77 -1.87 5.69
CA GLY A 33 -5.02 -1.11 5.58
C GLY A 33 -5.64 -0.76 6.93
N ALA A 34 -5.62 -1.67 7.91
CA ALA A 34 -6.10 -1.40 9.26
C ALA A 34 -5.26 -0.32 9.99
N ILE A 35 -3.94 -0.32 9.81
CA ILE A 35 -3.06 0.72 10.35
C ILE A 35 -3.36 2.07 9.69
N PHE A 36 -3.56 2.09 8.37
CA PHE A 36 -3.92 3.30 7.64
C PHE A 36 -5.26 3.87 8.12
N VAL A 37 -6.30 3.03 8.23
CA VAL A 37 -7.62 3.47 8.71
C VAL A 37 -7.55 3.98 10.15
N GLY A 38 -6.78 3.33 11.03
CA GLY A 38 -6.59 3.79 12.40
C GLY A 38 -5.90 5.16 12.47
N HIS A 39 -4.93 5.41 11.59
CA HIS A 39 -4.31 6.73 11.48
C HIS A 39 -5.31 7.79 11.02
N LEU A 40 -6.14 7.49 10.01
CA LEU A 40 -7.20 8.38 9.52
C LEU A 40 -8.21 8.74 10.62
N THR A 41 -8.68 7.74 11.38
CA THR A 41 -9.62 7.96 12.49
C THR A 41 -9.02 8.85 13.57
N ASN A 42 -7.72 8.68 13.88
CA ASN A 42 -7.02 9.53 14.85
C ASN A 42 -6.95 11.00 14.40
N GLN A 43 -6.78 11.28 13.10
CA GLN A 43 -6.76 12.67 12.60
C GLN A 43 -8.18 13.26 12.54
N ASN A 44 -9.18 12.43 12.25
CA ASN A 44 -10.59 12.83 12.25
C ASN A 44 -11.10 13.15 13.66
N ASP A 45 -10.66 12.40 14.68
CA ASP A 45 -10.99 12.65 16.07
C ASP A 45 -10.36 13.98 16.58
N LEU A 46 -9.11 14.25 16.18
CA LEU A 46 -8.37 15.43 16.65
C LEU A 46 -8.67 16.72 15.86
N ALA A 47 -8.97 16.62 14.57
CA ALA A 47 -9.21 17.78 13.69
C ALA A 47 -10.17 17.43 12.52
N PRO A 48 -11.49 17.32 12.77
CA PRO A 48 -12.47 16.91 11.76
C PRO A 48 -12.54 17.85 10.54
N ASN A 49 -12.16 19.12 10.69
CA ASN A 49 -12.19 20.11 9.60
C ASN A 49 -11.00 20.03 8.62
N TYR A 50 -9.88 19.39 8.99
CA TYR A 50 -8.67 19.29 8.15
C TYR A 50 -8.31 17.86 7.73
N ALA A 51 -9.02 16.86 8.24
CA ALA A 51 -8.76 15.45 7.97
C ALA A 51 -8.80 15.11 6.46
N GLY A 52 -9.73 15.71 5.71
CA GLY A 52 -9.84 15.48 4.26
C GLY A 52 -8.66 16.04 3.44
N ILE A 53 -8.15 17.23 3.79
CA ILE A 53 -7.00 17.84 3.10
C ILE A 53 -5.72 17.08 3.43
N LEU A 54 -5.54 16.64 4.68
CA LEU A 54 -4.36 15.88 5.09
C LEU A 54 -4.33 14.48 4.43
N MET A 55 -5.48 13.81 4.32
CA MET A 55 -5.61 12.57 3.56
C MET A 55 -5.36 12.79 2.06
N GLY A 56 -5.87 13.89 1.50
CA GLY A 56 -5.59 14.30 0.12
C GLY A 56 -4.10 14.47 -0.13
N ILE A 57 -3.41 15.27 0.68
CA ILE A 57 -1.96 15.54 0.54
C ILE A 57 -1.14 14.26 0.68
N THR A 58 -1.48 13.37 1.60
CA THR A 58 -0.75 12.09 1.78
C THR A 58 -1.02 11.08 0.66
N ASN A 59 -2.22 11.09 0.06
CA ASN A 59 -2.59 10.17 -1.03
C ASN A 59 -2.19 10.68 -2.43
N THR A 60 -2.10 12.00 -2.64
CA THR A 60 -1.71 12.63 -3.92
C THR A 60 -0.39 12.09 -4.49
N PRO A 61 0.73 11.98 -3.73
CA PRO A 61 1.98 11.41 -4.26
C PRO A 61 1.86 9.91 -4.59
N GLY A 62 1.02 9.16 -3.87
CA GLY A 62 0.73 7.76 -4.19
C GLY A 62 -0.07 7.62 -5.48
N THR A 63 -1.06 8.48 -5.69
CA THR A 63 -1.86 8.49 -6.93
C THR A 63 -1.04 8.96 -8.13
N LEU A 64 -0.17 9.96 -7.95
CA LEU A 64 0.72 10.43 -9.01
C LEU A 64 1.69 9.32 -9.45
N SER A 65 2.32 8.63 -8.50
CA SER A 65 3.19 7.50 -8.83
C SER A 65 2.42 6.35 -9.49
N ALA A 66 1.20 6.05 -9.04
CA ALA A 66 0.33 5.06 -9.68
C ALA A 66 -0.11 5.44 -11.11
N PHE A 67 -0.22 6.72 -11.42
CA PHE A 67 -0.54 7.20 -12.77
C PHE A 67 0.66 7.18 -13.73
N VAL A 68 1.86 7.49 -13.23
CA VAL A 68 3.09 7.54 -14.03
C VAL A 68 3.65 6.15 -14.33
N LEU A 69 3.49 5.19 -13.39
CA LEU A 69 4.07 3.84 -13.52
C LEU A 69 3.61 3.08 -14.79
N PRO A 70 2.31 3.03 -15.14
CA PRO A 70 1.83 2.32 -16.33
C PRO A 70 2.34 2.95 -17.63
N ALA A 71 2.47 4.28 -17.69
CA ALA A 71 3.02 4.98 -18.84
C ALA A 71 4.52 4.68 -19.01
N LEU A 72 5.27 4.63 -17.90
CA LEU A 72 6.69 4.28 -17.90
C LEU A 72 6.91 2.80 -18.27
N VAL A 73 6.14 1.87 -17.68
CA VAL A 73 6.20 0.44 -18.02
C VAL A 73 5.82 0.21 -19.48
N GLY A 74 4.80 0.93 -19.99
CA GLY A 74 4.40 0.87 -21.39
C GLY A 74 5.48 1.38 -22.35
N ALA A 75 6.24 2.40 -21.98
CA ALA A 75 7.38 2.87 -22.74
C ALA A 75 8.54 1.86 -22.72
N LEU A 76 8.91 1.37 -21.54
CA LEU A 76 9.99 0.39 -21.35
C LEU A 76 9.72 -0.94 -22.09
N ASN A 77 8.47 -1.37 -22.15
CA ASN A 77 8.08 -2.61 -22.82
C ASN A 77 7.97 -2.46 -24.35
N LYS A 78 8.05 -1.23 -24.88
CA LYS A 78 7.97 -0.98 -26.33
C LYS A 78 9.34 -0.98 -27.02
N ASP A 79 10.42 -0.98 -26.23
CA ASP A 79 11.80 -1.09 -26.68
C ASP A 79 12.37 -2.53 -26.58
N GLY A 80 11.52 -3.53 -26.31
CA GLY A 80 11.86 -4.96 -26.21
C GLY A 80 11.09 -5.83 -27.21
#